data_AF-A0A928R927-F1
#
_entry.id   AF-A0A928R927-F1
#
_cell.length_a   1.000
_cell.length_b   1.000
_cell.length_c   1.000
_cell.angle_alpha   90.00
_cell.angle_beta   90.00
_cell.angle_gamma   90.00
#
_symmetry.space_group_name_H-M   'P 1'
#
loop_
_entity.id
_entity.type
_entity.pdbx_description
1 polymer ?
#
loop_
_entity_poly.entity_id
_entity_poly.type
_entity_poly.pdbx_seq_one_letter_code
_entity_poly.pdbx_strand_id
1 'polypeptide(L)' 'MAKKMKTMDGNSAAAHCAYAFTEVAAIYPITPSSNMAENVDQWSA' A
#
# COMPACT_ATOMS: atom_id res chain seq x y z
N MET A 1 -19.61 -10.52 -7.84
CA MET A 1 -18.29 -10.26 -8.45
C MET A 1 -17.34 -11.38 -8.06
N ALA A 2 -16.54 -11.89 -9.00
CA ALA A 2 -15.47 -12.83 -8.67
C ALA A 2 -14.32 -12.11 -7.94
N LYS A 3 -13.73 -12.73 -6.91
CA LYS A 3 -12.57 -12.18 -6.20
C LYS A 3 -11.37 -12.15 -7.16
N LYS A 4 -10.62 -11.04 -7.18
CA LYS A 4 -9.33 -10.96 -7.89
C LYS A 4 -8.24 -11.57 -7.01
N MET A 5 -7.74 -12.73 -7.42
CA MET A 5 -6.56 -13.34 -6.79
C MET A 5 -5.31 -12.79 -7.46
N LYS A 6 -4.38 -12.27 -6.66
CA LYS A 6 -3.08 -11.75 -7.12
C LYS A 6 -2.02 -12.13 -6.10
N THR A 7 -0.88 -12.61 -6.59
CA THR A 7 0.30 -12.81 -5.73
C THR A 7 0.89 -11.45 -5.38
N MET A 8 1.03 -11.18 -4.09
CA MET A 8 1.65 -9.96 -3.55
C MET A 8 2.20 -10.24 -2.16
N ASP A 9 3.17 -9.44 -1.71
CA ASP A 9 3.64 -9.45 -0.33
C ASP A 9 2.67 -8.74 0.62
N GLY A 10 2.85 -8.95 1.92
CA GLY A 10 1.94 -8.42 2.96
C GLY A 10 1.88 -6.89 3.01
N ASN A 11 2.99 -6.21 2.74
CA ASN A 11 3.03 -4.75 2.77
C ASN A 11 2.31 -4.18 1.54
N SER A 12 2.50 -4.77 0.36
CA SER A 12 1.73 -4.41 -0.84
C SER A 12 0.22 -4.64 -0.64
N ALA A 13 -0.17 -5.73 0.04
CA ALA A 13 -1.58 -5.99 0.36
C ALA A 13 -2.17 -4.96 1.33
N ALA A 14 -1.43 -4.60 2.39
CA ALA A 14 -1.83 -3.58 3.34
C ALA A 14 -1.93 -2.20 2.68
N ALA A 15 -0.94 -1.82 1.87
CA ALA A 15 -0.94 -0.59 1.10
C ALA A 15 -2.15 -0.50 0.16
N HIS A 16 -2.49 -1.58 -0.55
CA HIS A 16 -3.64 -1.60 -1.47
C HIS A 16 -4.96 -1.29 -0.75
N CYS A 17 -5.14 -1.82 0.46
CA CYS A 17 -6.31 -1.51 1.27
C CYS A 17 -6.23 -0.08 1.83
N ALA A 18 -5.10 0.32 2.41
CA ALA A 18 -4.93 1.64 3.03
C ALA A 18 -5.14 2.78 2.03
N TYR A 19 -4.60 2.65 0.82
CA TYR A 19 -4.70 3.65 -0.25
C TYR A 19 -6.14 3.92 -0.66
N ALA A 20 -6.98 2.88 -0.72
CA ALA A 20 -8.37 3.03 -1.16
C ALA A 20 -9.27 3.82 -0.18
N PHE A 21 -8.87 3.96 1.08
CA PHE A 21 -9.69 4.57 2.14
C PHE A 21 -9.06 5.78 2.82
N THR A 22 -7.88 6.20 2.39
CA THR A 22 -7.10 7.24 3.07
C THR A 22 -6.80 8.39 2.10
N GLU A 23 -7.23 9.60 2.43
CA GLU A 23 -6.98 10.79 1.61
C GLU A 23 -5.60 11.42 1.87
N VAL A 24 -5.09 11.32 3.10
CA VAL A 24 -3.80 11.87 3.51
C VAL A 24 -3.07 10.87 4.40
N ALA A 25 -1.82 10.54 4.05
CA ALA A 25 -0.94 9.68 4.83
C ALA A 25 0.36 10.41 5.17
N ALA A 26 0.61 10.66 6.46
CA ALA A 26 1.90 11.14 6.93
C ALA A 26 2.83 9.95 7.16
N ILE A 27 3.99 9.94 6.49
CA ILE A 27 4.88 8.78 6.42
C ILE A 27 6.30 9.11 6.91
N TYR A 28 6.97 8.12 7.50
CA TYR A 28 8.40 8.15 7.81
C TYR A 28 9.01 6.77 7.55
N PRO A 29 10.13 6.66 6.82
CA PRO A 29 10.69 5.36 6.45
C PRO A 29 11.32 4.65 7.65
N ILE A 30 10.93 3.40 7.86
CA ILE A 30 11.53 2.50 8.84
C ILE A 30 11.38 1.04 8.40
N THR A 31 12.43 0.24 8.56
CA THR A 31 12.39 -1.19 8.22
C THR A 31 11.48 -1.94 9.19
N PRO A 32 10.59 -2.85 8.75
CA PRO A 32 10.41 -3.36 7.38
C PRO A 32 9.26 -2.72 6.59
N SER A 33 8.69 -1.60 7.04
CA SER A 33 7.44 -1.03 6.52
C SER A 33 7.60 0.00 5.40
N SER A 34 8.83 0.43 5.09
CA SER A 34 9.08 1.49 4.09
C SER A 34 8.40 1.25 2.74
N ASN A 35 8.36 0.00 2.25
CA ASN A 35 7.75 -0.33 0.96
C ASN A 35 6.23 -0.06 0.89
N MET A 36 5.51 -0.03 2.02
CA MET A 36 4.08 0.34 2.02
C MET A 36 3.90 1.78 1.55
N ALA A 37 4.71 2.68 2.09
CA ALA A 37 4.66 4.10 1.77
C ALA A 37 5.14 4.37 0.34
N GLU A 38 6.21 3.71 -0.10
CA GLU A 38 6.72 3.82 -1.47
C GLU A 38 5.70 3.36 -2.52
N ASN A 39 5.00 2.25 -2.27
CA ASN A 39 3.94 1.76 -3.15
C ASN A 39 2.78 2.77 -3.26
N VAL A 40 2.35 3.35 -2.13
CA VAL A 40 1.28 4.34 -2.11
C VAL A 40 1.69 5.61 -2.86
N ASP A 41 2.91 6.09 -2.66
CA ASP A 41 3.47 7.25 -3.37
C ASP A 41 3.48 7.00 -4.90
N GLN A 42 3.95 5.82 -5.33
CA GLN A 42 3.93 5.42 -6.75
C GLN A 42 2.53 5.32 -7.35
N TRP A 43 1.51 4.96 -6.58
CA TRP A 43 0.11 4.88 -7.06
C TRP A 43 -0.62 6.23 -7.02
N SER A 44 -0.06 7.20 -6.30
CA SER A 44 -0.60 8.56 -6.14
C SER A 44 -0.05 9.54 -7.18
N ALA A 45 1.12 9.23 -7.75
CA ALA A 45 1.74 9.94 -8.88
C ALA A 45 0.98 9.71 -10.18
#